data_AF-A0A7W7MDN3-F1
#
_entry.id   AF-A0A7W7MDN3-F1
#
_cell.length_a   1.000
_cell.length_b   1.000
_cell.length_c   1.000
_cell.angle_alpha   90.00
_cell.angle_beta   90.00
_cell.angle_gamma   90.00
#
_symmetry.space_group_name_H-M   'P 1'
#
loop_
_entity.id
_entity.type
_entity.pdbx_description
1 polymer ?
#
loop_
_entity_poly.entity_id
_entity_poly.type
_entity_poly.pdbx_seq_one_letter_code
_entity_poly.pdbx_strand_id
1 'polypeptide(L)'
;MSPVRTSDTDACPGALRLHAAADGLLARVRLPGGLLTGARLRALRALAEEFGDGALELTSRANLQLRGLSATDAPALATRLRAAGLLPSQTHDNVRNIASPPLPGSTIRALIPALDRAIVDDPALAGLPGKFLFALGHVPLSPDVAAVPAPNPAPAPTTRPAPTNPTPAPTTQPPTTSPTPPAPTTHTAVAGPEERGHTGGGLFAIRFAGHDTGLRVEAGRVVPALIAAAHAFLAEREEQRGDGPAAWRLRELTDGPARVSARVAGVLGLTPVAVPAAVPVEATGATDLVGVVAQADGLAAVGALVPLGRLTGVPLRVLEGADQLVVTPWRGVIVADLPPSAAVEWADRLAAAGLAVAADSPWSGVTACAGRPGCAKSLADVRADATATARFVDGLPVHWVGCARACGSPSGPHVRVEATTDGYLVARTDGDRAGPADLPGMTSAESDRTGPARPSQTTSAESGRTGPARPSQTTSAESGRTGPARPSQTTGAESGRSGLVGASGISGAEGDGSGLVGPSTAGAGSPRISEVGAAVTGLGEIVAVARRP
;
A
#
# COMPACT_ATOMS: atom_id res chain seq x y z
N MET A 1 6.35 -6.15 -23.09
CA MET A 1 6.83 -4.76 -22.94
C MET A 1 5.83 -3.99 -22.08
N SER A 2 6.27 -3.32 -21.01
CA SER A 2 5.40 -2.37 -20.29
C SER A 2 5.01 -1.22 -21.22
N PRO A 3 3.80 -0.65 -21.12
CA PRO A 3 3.40 0.46 -21.98
C PRO A 3 4.40 1.62 -21.83
N VAL A 4 4.93 2.08 -22.97
CA VAL A 4 5.86 3.20 -23.05
C VAL A 4 5.15 4.44 -22.48
N ARG A 5 5.78 5.09 -21.51
CA ARG A 5 5.25 6.32 -20.91
C ARG A 5 5.30 7.44 -21.93
N THR A 6 4.41 8.41 -21.77
CA THR A 6 4.32 9.58 -22.65
C THR A 6 4.57 10.90 -21.93
N SER A 7 4.82 10.91 -20.61
CA SER A 7 5.10 12.13 -19.84
C SER A 7 6.18 11.96 -18.78
N ASP A 8 6.98 13.00 -18.60
CA ASP A 8 7.98 13.13 -17.52
C ASP A 8 7.38 13.52 -16.16
N THR A 9 6.20 14.12 -16.14
CA THR A 9 5.59 14.61 -14.91
C THR A 9 5.12 13.46 -14.04
N ASP A 10 5.83 13.22 -12.94
CA ASP A 10 5.37 12.30 -11.92
C ASP A 10 4.13 12.88 -11.21
N ALA A 11 2.95 12.33 -11.48
CA ALA A 11 1.69 12.76 -10.89
C ALA A 11 1.30 11.95 -9.64
N CYS A 12 2.26 11.26 -9.02
CA CYS A 12 2.03 10.54 -7.78
C CYS A 12 1.58 11.49 -6.66
N PRO A 13 0.46 11.19 -5.97
CA PRO A 13 0.02 12.01 -4.84
C PRO A 13 0.95 11.85 -3.65
N GLY A 14 1.22 12.98 -2.99
CA GLY A 14 1.82 13.08 -1.66
C GLY A 14 0.90 13.85 -0.71
N ALA A 15 1.43 14.28 0.43
CA ALA A 15 0.72 15.07 1.44
C ALA A 15 0.84 16.58 1.20
N LEU A 16 1.81 17.03 0.39
CA LEU A 16 1.94 18.41 -0.07
C LEU A 16 1.53 18.54 -1.54
N ARG A 17 1.97 17.61 -2.37
CA ARG A 17 1.60 17.53 -3.77
C ARG A 17 0.32 16.73 -3.91
N LEU A 18 -0.79 17.42 -3.69
CA LEU A 18 -2.11 16.86 -3.82
C LEU A 18 -2.42 16.51 -5.28
N HIS A 19 -3.21 15.45 -5.49
CA HIS A 19 -3.63 15.03 -6.82
C HIS A 19 -5.11 15.35 -7.03
N ALA A 20 -5.45 15.90 -8.19
CA ALA A 20 -6.83 16.19 -8.55
C ALA A 20 -7.60 14.90 -8.86
N ALA A 21 -8.73 14.72 -8.19
CA ALA A 21 -9.73 13.72 -8.47
C ALA A 21 -11.09 14.38 -8.73
N ALA A 22 -12.11 13.59 -9.04
CA ALA A 22 -13.44 14.12 -9.37
C ALA A 22 -14.20 14.64 -8.14
N ASP A 23 -13.89 14.09 -6.97
CA ASP A 23 -14.44 14.43 -5.67
C ASP A 23 -13.66 15.55 -4.96
N GLY A 24 -12.59 16.08 -5.57
CA GLY A 24 -11.70 17.06 -4.98
C GLY A 24 -10.24 16.65 -5.05
N LEU A 25 -9.39 17.32 -4.30
CA LEU A 25 -7.99 16.93 -4.18
C LEU A 25 -7.84 15.72 -3.25
N LEU A 26 -6.77 14.96 -3.43
CA LEU A 26 -6.42 13.83 -2.58
C LEU A 26 -4.99 13.97 -2.05
N ALA A 27 -4.83 13.68 -0.75
CA ALA A 27 -3.56 13.67 -0.06
C ALA A 27 -3.21 12.24 0.33
N ARG A 28 -1.96 11.84 0.16
CA ARG A 28 -1.45 10.56 0.67
C ARG A 28 -0.38 10.83 1.71
N VAL A 29 -0.56 10.27 2.90
CA VAL A 29 0.41 10.45 3.99
C VAL A 29 1.62 9.54 3.82
N ARG A 30 2.62 9.69 4.69
CA ARG A 30 3.75 8.77 4.77
C ARG A 30 3.61 7.91 6.00
N LEU A 31 3.73 6.60 5.81
CA LEU A 31 3.48 5.62 6.86
C LEU A 31 4.49 4.46 6.80
N PRO A 32 5.79 4.69 7.06
CA PRO A 32 6.84 3.69 6.86
C PRO A 32 6.49 2.34 7.50
N GLY A 33 6.56 1.26 6.71
CA GLY A 33 6.19 -0.09 7.15
C GLY A 33 4.69 -0.31 7.36
N GLY A 34 3.84 0.67 7.05
CA GLY A 34 2.42 0.66 7.39
C GLY A 34 2.14 0.95 8.87
N LEU A 35 3.15 1.33 9.65
CA LEU A 35 3.08 1.47 11.11
C LEU A 35 2.42 2.78 11.54
N LEU A 36 1.39 2.68 12.38
CA LEU A 36 0.59 3.78 12.90
C LEU A 36 0.30 3.56 14.39
N THR A 37 -0.03 4.62 15.11
CA THR A 37 -0.57 4.56 16.48
C THR A 37 -2.00 5.07 16.48
N GLY A 38 -2.81 4.67 17.45
CA GLY A 38 -4.17 5.16 17.62
C GLY A 38 -4.24 6.69 17.73
N ALA A 39 -3.25 7.32 18.37
CA ALA A 39 -3.14 8.78 18.45
C ALA A 39 -2.95 9.44 17.07
N ARG A 40 -2.10 8.88 16.20
CA ARG A 40 -1.92 9.38 14.83
C ARG A 40 -3.14 9.10 13.97
N LEU A 41 -3.82 7.97 14.17
CA LEU A 41 -5.09 7.67 13.50
C LEU A 41 -6.19 8.67 13.88
N ARG A 42 -6.29 9.03 15.17
CA ARG A 42 -7.20 10.08 15.66
C ARG A 42 -6.93 11.43 15.00
N ALA A 43 -5.64 11.80 14.85
CA ALA A 43 -5.26 13.00 14.13
C ALA A 43 -5.71 12.94 12.66
N LEU A 44 -5.44 11.84 11.96
CA LEU A 44 -5.89 11.64 10.57
C LEU A 44 -7.40 11.74 10.40
N ARG A 45 -8.15 11.10 11.29
CA ARG A 45 -9.60 11.15 11.30
C ARG A 45 -10.12 12.57 11.46
N ALA A 46 -9.59 13.32 12.44
CA ALA A 46 -9.98 14.71 12.62
C ALA A 46 -9.69 15.55 11.37
N LEU A 47 -8.55 15.32 10.70
CA LEU A 47 -8.22 15.97 9.44
C LEU A 47 -9.15 15.56 8.30
N ALA A 48 -9.56 14.29 8.23
CA ALA A 48 -10.49 13.81 7.21
C ALA A 48 -11.88 14.40 7.40
N GLU A 49 -12.37 14.51 8.64
CA GLU A 49 -13.65 15.13 8.96
C GLU A 49 -13.66 16.64 8.70
N GLU A 50 -12.54 17.32 8.94
CA GLU A 50 -12.46 18.77 8.81
C GLU A 50 -12.18 19.24 7.37
N PHE A 51 -11.27 18.57 6.66
CA PHE A 51 -10.78 19.02 5.35
C PHE A 51 -11.26 18.17 4.19
N GLY A 52 -11.89 17.02 4.43
CA GLY A 52 -12.20 16.02 3.41
C GLY A 52 -13.59 15.41 3.55
N ASP A 53 -13.74 14.17 3.07
CA ASP A 53 -15.01 13.43 3.07
C ASP A 53 -15.28 12.62 4.36
N GLY A 54 -14.49 12.84 5.42
CA GLY A 54 -14.60 12.13 6.68
C GLY A 54 -14.12 10.67 6.65
N ALA A 55 -13.53 10.20 5.54
CA ALA A 55 -13.02 8.85 5.42
C ALA A 55 -11.49 8.80 5.26
N LEU A 56 -10.91 7.69 5.68
CA LEU A 56 -9.53 7.32 5.37
C LEU A 56 -9.53 6.10 4.45
N GLU A 57 -8.83 6.19 3.33
CA GLU A 57 -8.72 5.06 2.40
C GLU A 57 -7.37 4.37 2.52
N LEU A 58 -7.40 3.06 2.72
CA LEU A 58 -6.25 2.18 2.67
C LEU A 58 -5.86 1.94 1.22
N THR A 59 -4.56 1.91 0.98
CA THR A 59 -3.98 1.72 -0.34
C THR A 59 -3.28 0.38 -0.44
N SER A 60 -3.07 -0.11 -1.66
CA SER A 60 -2.34 -1.35 -1.91
C SER A 60 -0.85 -1.32 -1.53
N ARG A 61 -0.36 -0.23 -0.92
CA ARG A 61 1.03 -0.09 -0.46
C ARG A 61 1.11 0.20 1.04
N ALA A 62 0.20 -0.40 1.82
CA ALA A 62 0.21 -0.30 3.28
C ALA A 62 0.25 1.17 3.75
N ASN A 63 -0.65 2.00 3.21
CA ASN A 63 -0.66 3.44 3.46
C ASN A 63 -2.09 4.00 3.41
N LEU A 64 -2.29 5.20 3.92
CA LEU A 64 -3.58 5.90 4.01
C LEU A 64 -3.63 7.12 3.09
N GLN A 65 -4.81 7.45 2.61
CA GLN A 65 -5.08 8.67 1.86
C GLN A 65 -6.39 9.33 2.31
N LEU A 66 -6.42 10.66 2.20
CA LEU A 66 -7.59 11.51 2.41
C LEU A 66 -8.09 12.00 1.05
N ARG A 67 -9.40 12.18 0.92
CA ARG A 67 -10.09 12.63 -0.30
C ARG A 67 -11.06 13.75 0.03
N GLY A 68 -11.61 14.37 -1.02
CA GLY A 68 -12.56 15.46 -0.87
C GLY A 68 -11.92 16.78 -0.49
N LEU A 69 -10.60 16.92 -0.68
CA LEU A 69 -9.85 18.06 -0.17
C LEU A 69 -10.01 19.28 -1.06
N SER A 70 -10.07 20.45 -0.44
CA SER A 70 -10.02 21.74 -1.13
C SER A 70 -8.57 22.20 -1.34
N ALA A 71 -8.31 22.91 -2.44
CA ALA A 71 -7.02 23.56 -2.69
C ALA A 71 -6.71 24.65 -1.65
N THR A 72 -7.74 25.34 -1.15
CA THR A 72 -7.63 26.41 -0.16
C THR A 72 -7.07 25.91 1.17
N ASP A 73 -7.41 24.68 1.55
CA ASP A 73 -7.06 24.11 2.84
C ASP A 73 -5.72 23.36 2.86
N ALA A 74 -5.11 23.17 1.68
CA ALA A 74 -3.87 22.40 1.53
C ALA A 74 -2.73 22.86 2.47
N PRO A 75 -2.46 24.18 2.67
CA PRO A 75 -1.42 24.63 3.60
C PRO A 75 -1.72 24.29 5.08
N ALA A 76 -2.99 24.41 5.49
CA ALA A 76 -3.42 24.10 6.85
C ALA A 76 -3.35 22.59 7.13
N LEU A 77 -3.84 21.78 6.19
CA LEU A 77 -3.71 20.32 6.22
C LEU A 77 -2.25 19.89 6.32
N ALA A 78 -1.38 20.42 5.47
CA ALA A 78 0.05 20.13 5.47
C ALA A 78 0.73 20.44 6.82
N THR A 79 0.37 21.56 7.44
CA THR A 79 0.89 21.97 8.76
C THR A 79 0.50 20.96 9.84
N ARG A 80 -0.75 20.50 9.84
CA ARG A 80 -1.26 19.56 10.85
C ARG A 80 -0.79 18.12 10.62
N LEU A 81 -0.68 17.69 9.37
CA LEU A 81 -0.06 16.41 9.03
C LEU A 81 1.40 16.36 9.52
N ARG A 82 2.14 17.46 9.39
CA ARG A 82 3.50 17.60 9.91
C ARG A 82 3.53 17.52 11.43
N ALA A 83 2.66 18.26 12.11
CA ALA A 83 2.57 18.24 13.57
C ALA A 83 2.22 16.84 14.11
N ALA A 84 1.44 16.05 13.36
CA ALA A 84 1.12 14.67 13.68
C ALA A 84 2.21 13.64 13.29
N GLY A 85 3.30 14.09 12.64
CA GLY A 85 4.38 13.22 12.16
C GLY A 85 3.99 12.34 10.97
N LEU A 86 2.99 12.76 10.18
CA LEU A 86 2.46 12.07 9.00
C LEU A 86 2.92 12.70 7.66
N LEU A 87 3.72 13.75 7.78
CA LEU A 87 4.49 14.38 6.71
C LEU A 87 5.94 14.53 7.21
N PRO A 88 6.86 13.60 6.86
CA PRO A 88 8.21 13.60 7.44
C PRO A 88 9.13 14.63 6.82
N SER A 89 8.87 15.11 5.59
CA SER A 89 9.71 16.11 4.93
C SER A 89 8.93 16.88 3.87
N GLN A 90 9.28 18.17 3.70
CA GLN A 90 8.72 18.98 2.62
C GLN A 90 9.29 18.60 1.25
N THR A 91 10.57 18.21 1.21
CA THR A 91 11.30 17.92 -0.03
C THR A 91 11.08 16.48 -0.51
N HIS A 92 10.82 15.54 0.40
CA HIS A 92 10.68 14.11 0.09
C HIS A 92 9.22 13.65 -0.01
N ASP A 93 8.26 14.56 -0.21
CA ASP A 93 6.83 14.27 -0.25
C ASP A 93 6.43 13.22 -1.31
N ASN A 94 7.12 13.22 -2.46
CA ASN A 94 6.89 12.25 -3.52
C ASN A 94 7.52 10.88 -3.22
N VAL A 95 8.58 10.84 -2.39
CA VAL A 95 9.27 9.59 -2.08
C VAL A 95 8.30 8.65 -1.37
N ARG A 96 8.09 7.47 -1.95
CA ARG A 96 7.06 6.55 -1.48
C ARG A 96 7.39 5.91 -0.16
N ASN A 97 6.34 5.32 0.38
CA ASN A 97 6.38 4.54 1.60
C ASN A 97 7.41 3.41 1.54
N ILE A 98 7.98 3.05 2.68
CA ILE A 98 8.81 1.85 2.83
C ILE A 98 7.86 0.66 3.05
N ALA A 99 7.92 -0.35 2.20
CA ALA A 99 7.15 -1.57 2.38
C ALA A 99 7.81 -2.50 3.41
N SER A 100 7.01 -3.19 4.21
CA SER A 100 7.48 -4.20 5.16
C SER A 100 6.40 -5.27 5.37
N PRO A 101 6.74 -6.51 5.77
CA PRO A 101 5.76 -7.45 6.30
C PRO A 101 4.92 -6.79 7.41
N PRO A 102 3.61 -7.07 7.53
CA PRO A 102 2.79 -6.42 8.56
C PRO A 102 3.20 -6.74 10.00
N LEU A 103 3.75 -7.93 10.24
CA LEU A 103 4.29 -8.34 11.53
C LEU A 103 5.80 -8.61 11.39
N PRO A 104 6.63 -7.57 11.19
CA PRO A 104 8.05 -7.77 10.99
C PRO A 104 8.73 -8.13 12.31
N GLY A 105 9.72 -9.01 12.26
CA GLY A 105 10.61 -9.27 13.40
C GLY A 105 11.37 -8.01 13.84
N SER A 106 11.92 -8.04 15.06
CA SER A 106 12.53 -6.88 15.73
C SER A 106 13.60 -6.18 14.89
N THR A 107 14.46 -6.92 14.19
CA THR A 107 15.50 -6.35 13.31
C THR A 107 14.90 -5.52 12.18
N ILE A 108 13.93 -6.07 11.44
CA ILE A 108 13.27 -5.34 10.36
C ILE A 108 12.51 -4.13 10.92
N ARG A 109 11.80 -4.32 12.04
CA ARG A 109 11.06 -3.24 12.71
C ARG A 109 11.97 -2.05 13.08
N ALA A 110 13.19 -2.32 13.55
CA ALA A 110 14.18 -1.28 13.85
C ALA A 110 14.76 -0.60 12.59
N LEU A 111 14.89 -1.34 11.48
CA LEU A 111 15.40 -0.81 10.22
C LEU A 111 14.44 0.17 9.53
N ILE A 112 13.13 0.00 9.70
CA ILE A 112 12.10 0.87 9.06
C ILE A 112 12.32 2.36 9.39
N PRO A 113 12.30 2.80 10.67
CA PRO A 113 12.52 4.22 11.00
C PRO A 113 13.97 4.67 10.78
N ALA A 114 14.94 3.75 10.73
CA ALA A 114 16.32 4.08 10.39
C ALA A 114 16.48 4.43 8.90
N LEU A 115 15.88 3.62 8.02
CA LEU A 115 15.85 3.88 6.59
C LEU A 115 15.04 5.14 6.27
N ASP A 116 13.89 5.34 6.92
CA ASP A 116 13.05 6.53 6.69
C ASP A 116 13.82 7.83 6.97
N ARG A 117 14.52 7.89 8.11
CA ARG A 117 15.39 9.03 8.47
C ARG A 117 16.52 9.20 7.46
N ALA A 118 17.25 8.14 7.13
CA ALA A 118 18.35 8.21 6.17
C ALA A 118 17.91 8.70 4.79
N ILE A 119 16.69 8.35 4.35
CA ILE A 119 16.11 8.88 3.09
C ILE A 119 15.85 10.38 3.21
N VAL A 120 15.27 10.84 4.32
CA VAL A 120 14.91 12.25 4.52
C VAL A 120 16.14 13.14 4.72
N ASP A 121 17.17 12.62 5.37
CA ASP A 121 18.43 13.31 5.66
C ASP A 121 19.30 13.53 4.40
N ASP A 122 18.97 12.87 3.28
CA ASP A 122 19.72 12.94 2.02
C ASP A 122 18.97 13.75 0.96
N PRO A 123 19.33 15.03 0.73
CA PRO A 123 18.60 15.91 -0.18
C PRO A 123 18.56 15.43 -1.63
N ALA A 124 19.52 14.62 -2.07
CA ALA A 124 19.52 14.11 -3.44
C ALA A 124 18.38 13.10 -3.67
N LEU A 125 17.96 12.39 -2.61
CA LEU A 125 16.89 11.41 -2.69
C LEU A 125 15.50 12.04 -2.82
N ALA A 126 15.37 13.37 -2.65
CA ALA A 126 14.17 14.12 -3.05
C ALA A 126 13.91 14.02 -4.57
N GLY A 127 14.93 13.71 -5.37
CA GLY A 127 14.83 13.45 -6.81
C GLY A 127 14.23 12.08 -7.16
N LEU A 128 14.01 11.20 -6.18
CA LEU A 128 13.41 9.89 -6.44
C LEU A 128 11.97 10.05 -6.98
N PRO A 129 11.63 9.36 -8.09
CA PRO A 129 10.27 9.29 -8.56
C PRO A 129 9.37 8.70 -7.47
N GLY A 130 8.18 9.24 -7.30
CA GLY A 130 7.13 8.69 -6.46
C GLY A 130 6.54 7.39 -6.97
N LYS A 131 7.16 6.69 -7.91
CA LYS A 131 6.94 5.26 -8.06
C LYS A 131 8.02 4.44 -7.37
N PHE A 132 9.27 4.90 -7.26
CA PHE A 132 10.35 4.15 -6.63
C PHE A 132 9.96 3.65 -5.23
N LEU A 133 10.11 2.36 -4.98
CA LEU A 133 9.64 1.69 -3.77
C LEU A 133 10.77 0.90 -3.11
N PHE A 134 11.01 1.21 -1.82
CA PHE A 134 11.86 0.41 -0.94
C PHE A 134 11.04 -0.69 -0.25
N ALA A 135 11.69 -1.82 0.06
CA ALA A 135 11.14 -2.83 0.95
C ALA A 135 12.17 -3.36 1.96
N LEU A 136 11.69 -3.70 3.15
CA LEU A 136 12.44 -4.42 4.19
C LEU A 136 11.67 -5.70 4.54
N GLY A 137 12.24 -6.86 4.21
CA GLY A 137 11.60 -8.17 4.34
C GLY A 137 10.84 -8.61 3.08
N HIS A 138 10.19 -9.77 3.18
CA HIS A 138 9.35 -10.32 2.11
C HIS A 138 8.00 -9.60 2.08
N VAL A 139 7.68 -8.96 0.95
CA VAL A 139 6.41 -8.23 0.78
C VAL A 139 5.72 -8.67 -0.50
N PRO A 140 4.38 -8.73 -0.55
CA PRO A 140 3.61 -9.04 -1.76
C PRO A 140 3.51 -7.83 -2.69
N LEU A 141 4.62 -7.11 -2.86
CA LEU A 141 4.75 -5.93 -3.70
C LEU A 141 5.95 -6.10 -4.63
N SER A 142 6.04 -5.26 -5.65
CA SER A 142 7.20 -5.20 -6.54
C SER A 142 8.08 -3.99 -6.18
N PRO A 143 8.95 -4.10 -5.15
CA PRO A 143 9.87 -3.03 -4.80
C PRO A 143 10.97 -2.89 -5.86
N ASP A 144 11.48 -1.67 -6.00
CA ASP A 144 12.63 -1.37 -6.84
C ASP A 144 13.92 -1.82 -6.15
N VAL A 145 13.99 -1.65 -4.82
CA VAL A 145 15.10 -2.19 -4.01
C VAL A 145 14.54 -2.77 -2.72
N ALA A 146 15.00 -3.96 -2.36
CA ALA A 146 14.61 -4.62 -1.13
C ALA A 146 15.82 -5.17 -0.36
N ALA A 147 15.77 -5.10 0.97
CA ALA A 147 16.65 -5.88 1.83
C ALA A 147 15.82 -7.00 2.47
N VAL A 148 16.21 -8.24 2.22
CA VAL A 148 15.46 -9.43 2.63
C VAL A 148 16.38 -10.30 3.48
N PRO A 149 15.95 -10.78 4.67
CA PRO A 149 16.76 -11.73 5.44
C PRO A 149 17.19 -12.90 4.58
N ALA A 150 18.48 -13.18 4.55
CA ALA A 150 19.05 -14.29 3.82
C ALA A 150 19.51 -15.35 4.82
N PRO A 151 19.30 -16.65 4.53
CA PRO A 151 20.01 -17.68 5.27
C PRO A 151 21.51 -17.41 5.13
N ASN A 152 22.26 -17.64 6.20
CA ASN A 152 23.72 -17.57 6.15
C ASN A 152 24.18 -18.47 5.00
N PRO A 153 25.01 -18.01 4.04
CA PRO A 153 25.48 -18.88 2.99
C PRO A 153 26.17 -20.06 3.67
N ALA A 154 25.73 -21.28 3.36
CA ALA A 154 26.41 -22.47 3.84
C ALA A 154 27.90 -22.31 3.49
N PRO A 155 28.83 -22.61 4.40
CA PRO A 155 30.24 -22.59 4.06
C PRO A 155 30.42 -23.46 2.81
N ALA A 156 31.16 -22.95 1.82
CA ALA A 156 31.48 -23.71 0.62
C ALA A 156 31.91 -25.11 1.05
N PRO A 157 31.41 -26.18 0.39
CA PRO A 157 31.76 -27.54 0.80
C PRO A 157 33.27 -27.63 0.79
N THR A 158 33.88 -27.63 1.97
CA THR A 158 35.28 -27.98 2.12
C THR A 158 35.36 -29.41 1.63
N THR A 159 35.96 -29.58 0.45
CA THR A 159 36.37 -30.88 -0.05
C THR A 159 37.39 -31.43 0.93
N ARG A 160 36.91 -31.99 2.04
CA ARG A 160 37.73 -32.79 2.93
C ARG A 160 38.12 -34.01 2.10
N PRO A 161 39.43 -34.28 1.89
CA PRO A 161 39.84 -35.50 1.23
C PRO A 161 39.20 -36.69 1.97
N ALA A 162 38.61 -37.60 1.19
CA ALA A 162 37.83 -38.70 1.71
C ALA A 162 38.62 -39.45 2.80
N PRO A 163 38.06 -39.67 4.00
CA PRO A 163 38.65 -40.60 4.93
C PRO A 163 38.55 -42.00 4.32
N THR A 164 39.69 -42.62 4.06
CA THR A 164 39.77 -44.05 3.74
C THR A 164 39.31 -44.83 4.96
N ASN A 165 38.05 -45.29 4.94
CA ASN A 165 37.55 -46.20 5.97
C ASN A 165 38.02 -47.63 5.67
N PRO A 166 38.64 -48.33 6.63
CA PRO A 166 38.74 -49.78 6.58
C PRO A 166 37.40 -50.44 6.92
N THR A 167 37.21 -51.62 6.34
CA THR A 167 36.06 -52.54 6.38
C THR A 167 35.35 -52.68 7.74
N PRO A 168 34.00 -52.72 7.79
CA PRO A 168 33.27 -52.96 9.04
C PRO A 168 33.15 -54.46 9.36
N ALA A 169 33.33 -54.80 10.64
CA ALA A 169 32.99 -56.10 11.24
C ALA A 169 31.56 -56.06 11.83
N PRO A 170 30.88 -57.22 12.02
CA PRO A 170 29.43 -57.30 12.04
C PRO A 170 28.78 -56.98 13.40
N THR A 171 27.58 -56.40 13.29
CA THR A 171 26.65 -56.00 14.35
C THR A 171 26.06 -57.20 15.12
N THR A 172 25.86 -57.04 16.43
CA THR A 172 24.97 -57.87 17.24
C THR A 172 23.88 -56.99 17.88
N GLN A 173 22.62 -57.30 17.59
CA GLN A 173 21.42 -56.72 18.25
C GLN A 173 20.85 -57.73 19.25
N PRO A 174 20.29 -57.29 20.40
CA PRO A 174 19.33 -58.07 21.17
C PRO A 174 17.89 -57.49 21.10
N PRO A 175 16.87 -58.28 21.51
CA PRO A 175 15.51 -58.20 20.96
C PRO A 175 14.50 -57.41 21.79
N THR A 176 13.36 -57.16 21.15
CA THR A 176 12.13 -56.49 21.60
C THR A 176 11.15 -57.41 22.35
N THR A 177 10.40 -56.86 23.33
CA THR A 177 9.08 -57.36 23.81
C THR A 177 8.27 -56.14 24.33
N SER A 178 7.17 -55.73 23.68
CA SER A 178 5.73 -56.08 23.83
C SER A 178 4.90 -55.05 24.66
N PRO A 179 3.55 -54.97 24.49
CA PRO A 179 2.84 -53.70 24.28
C PRO A 179 1.87 -53.26 25.42
N THR A 180 1.39 -52.01 25.37
CA THR A 180 0.29 -51.50 26.22
C THR A 180 -0.62 -50.57 25.40
N PRO A 181 -1.97 -50.66 25.50
CA PRO A 181 -2.93 -49.88 24.68
C PRO A 181 -3.33 -48.53 25.30
N PRO A 182 -4.02 -47.63 24.54
CA PRO A 182 -3.94 -46.19 24.73
C PRO A 182 -5.12 -45.55 25.49
N ALA A 183 -4.86 -44.35 26.03
CA ALA A 183 -5.84 -43.38 26.53
C ALA A 183 -5.55 -41.98 25.90
N PRO A 184 -6.50 -41.03 25.93
CA PRO A 184 -6.93 -40.28 24.75
C PRO A 184 -6.06 -39.07 24.36
N THR A 185 -6.15 -38.73 23.07
CA THR A 185 -5.47 -37.66 22.35
C THR A 185 -5.75 -36.26 22.90
N THR A 186 -4.72 -35.65 23.51
CA THR A 186 -4.56 -34.21 23.63
C THR A 186 -4.04 -33.61 22.32
N HIS A 187 -4.60 -32.46 21.93
CA HIS A 187 -4.16 -31.68 20.78
C HIS A 187 -2.68 -31.31 20.90
N THR A 188 -1.88 -31.80 19.96
CA THR A 188 -0.44 -31.50 19.85
C THR A 188 -0.24 -30.06 19.38
N ALA A 189 0.17 -29.18 20.30
CA ALA A 189 0.85 -27.95 19.94
C ALA A 189 2.19 -28.32 19.29
N VAL A 190 2.41 -27.83 18.06
CA VAL A 190 3.71 -27.95 17.39
C VAL A 190 4.69 -27.04 18.12
N ALA A 191 5.62 -27.64 18.87
CA ALA A 191 6.71 -26.94 19.50
C ALA A 191 7.62 -26.32 18.42
N GLY A 192 7.76 -25.01 18.43
CA GLY A 192 8.74 -24.28 17.63
C GLY A 192 10.17 -24.57 18.11
N PRO A 193 11.19 -24.40 17.25
CA PRO A 193 12.57 -24.66 17.64
C PRO A 193 13.02 -23.65 18.69
N GLU A 194 13.58 -24.16 19.79
CA GLU A 194 14.20 -23.38 20.85
C GLU A 194 15.43 -22.61 20.31
N GLU A 195 15.33 -21.29 20.20
CA GLU A 195 16.48 -20.43 19.96
C GLU A 195 17.29 -20.24 21.26
N ARG A 196 18.37 -21.00 21.38
CA ARG A 196 19.50 -20.65 22.25
C ARG A 196 20.13 -19.35 21.75
N GLY A 197 20.10 -18.33 22.61
CA GLY A 197 20.55 -16.96 22.33
C GLY A 197 21.88 -16.87 21.57
N HIS A 198 21.84 -16.19 20.42
CA HIS A 198 23.00 -15.73 19.67
C HIS A 198 22.80 -14.26 19.29
N THR A 199 23.65 -13.38 19.81
CA THR A 199 23.83 -11.99 19.36
C THR A 199 24.60 -11.94 18.03
N GLY A 200 24.04 -12.56 16.98
CA GLY A 200 24.59 -12.53 15.62
C GLY A 200 23.55 -11.97 14.65
N GLY A 201 23.68 -10.69 14.28
CA GLY A 201 22.76 -10.07 13.32
C GLY A 201 22.80 -10.79 11.98
N GLY A 202 21.70 -11.42 11.57
CA GLY A 202 21.62 -12.19 10.33
C GLY A 202 21.99 -11.38 9.08
N LEU A 203 22.43 -12.08 8.03
CA LEU A 203 22.70 -11.51 6.71
C LEU A 203 21.40 -11.14 5.99
N PHE A 204 21.48 -10.12 5.15
CA PHE A 204 20.41 -9.68 4.25
C PHE A 204 20.89 -9.78 2.80
N ALA A 205 20.03 -10.29 1.93
CA ALA A 205 20.14 -10.16 0.48
C ALA A 205 19.59 -8.80 0.05
N ILE A 206 20.38 -8.05 -0.72
CA ILE A 206 19.92 -6.84 -1.39
C ILE A 206 19.44 -7.21 -2.79
N ARG A 207 18.15 -6.98 -3.05
CA ARG A 207 17.47 -7.35 -4.29
C ARG A 207 17.07 -6.11 -5.07
N PHE A 208 17.13 -6.21 -6.39
CA PHE A 208 16.91 -5.11 -7.33
C PHE A 208 15.79 -5.46 -8.30
N ALA A 209 14.66 -4.76 -8.23
CA ALA A 209 13.43 -5.05 -8.96
C ALA A 209 13.03 -6.54 -8.86
N GLY A 210 13.17 -7.13 -7.67
CA GLY A 210 12.92 -8.54 -7.40
C GLY A 210 14.05 -9.51 -7.75
N HIS A 211 15.13 -9.07 -8.40
CA HIS A 211 16.26 -9.93 -8.75
C HIS A 211 17.26 -10.00 -7.59
N ASP A 212 17.70 -11.20 -7.24
CA ASP A 212 18.84 -11.39 -6.34
C ASP A 212 20.12 -11.46 -7.17
N THR A 213 20.97 -10.45 -7.01
CA THR A 213 22.24 -10.31 -7.74
C THR A 213 23.43 -10.84 -6.96
N GLY A 214 23.21 -11.40 -5.77
CA GLY A 214 24.27 -11.91 -4.91
C GLY A 214 24.84 -10.91 -3.92
N LEU A 215 24.30 -9.69 -3.85
CA LEU A 215 24.73 -8.75 -2.82
C LEU A 215 24.21 -9.17 -1.44
N ARG A 216 25.15 -9.29 -0.49
CA ARG A 216 24.89 -9.67 0.91
C ARG A 216 25.47 -8.62 1.83
N VAL A 217 24.70 -8.22 2.83
CA VAL A 217 25.11 -7.27 3.85
C VAL A 217 24.61 -7.70 5.22
N GLU A 218 25.36 -7.39 6.27
CA GLU A 218 24.88 -7.52 7.64
C GLU A 218 23.80 -6.48 7.95
N ALA A 219 23.00 -6.72 8.99
CA ALA A 219 21.92 -5.82 9.43
C ALA A 219 22.36 -4.35 9.54
N GLY A 220 23.54 -4.08 10.12
CA GLY A 220 24.08 -2.71 10.27
C GLY A 220 24.44 -2.00 8.96
N ARG A 221 24.57 -2.75 7.85
CA ARG A 221 24.92 -2.23 6.52
C ARG A 221 23.71 -2.18 5.58
N VAL A 222 22.53 -2.63 6.01
CA VAL A 222 21.29 -2.59 5.20
C VAL A 222 20.92 -1.17 4.79
N VAL A 223 20.83 -0.23 5.74
CA VAL A 223 20.45 1.16 5.42
C VAL A 223 21.44 1.80 4.44
N PRO A 224 22.78 1.78 4.68
CA PRO A 224 23.76 2.25 3.70
C PRO A 224 23.60 1.61 2.31
N ALA A 225 23.31 0.30 2.25
CA ALA A 225 23.12 -0.39 0.97
C ALA A 225 21.89 0.07 0.20
N LEU A 226 20.77 0.28 0.88
CA LEU A 226 19.55 0.77 0.25
C LEU A 226 19.68 2.23 -0.20
N ILE A 227 20.37 3.07 0.57
CA ILE A 227 20.68 4.46 0.19
C ILE A 227 21.60 4.48 -1.04
N ALA A 228 22.68 3.69 -1.04
CA ALA A 228 23.57 3.57 -2.19
C ALA A 228 22.83 3.08 -3.45
N ALA A 229 21.89 2.15 -3.30
CA ALA A 229 21.05 1.68 -4.40
C ALA A 229 20.14 2.77 -4.98
N ALA A 230 19.60 3.64 -4.12
CA ALA A 230 18.78 4.75 -4.56
C ALA A 230 19.59 5.79 -5.36
N HIS A 231 20.79 6.14 -4.90
CA HIS A 231 21.73 6.98 -5.64
C HIS A 231 22.16 6.36 -6.96
N ALA A 232 22.50 5.07 -6.95
CA ALA A 232 22.85 4.33 -8.15
C ALA A 232 21.69 4.33 -9.16
N PHE A 233 20.45 4.15 -8.72
CA PHE A 233 19.27 4.29 -9.58
C PHE A 233 19.14 5.70 -10.18
N LEU A 234 19.32 6.76 -9.38
CA LEU A 234 19.24 8.14 -9.88
C LEU A 234 20.33 8.42 -10.94
N ALA A 235 21.56 7.97 -10.71
CA ALA A 235 22.66 8.09 -11.66
C ALA A 235 22.36 7.34 -12.97
N GLU A 236 21.93 6.07 -12.86
CA GLU A 236 21.54 5.24 -14.00
C GLU A 236 20.37 5.84 -14.78
N ARG A 237 19.39 6.40 -14.07
CA ARG A 237 18.24 7.07 -14.67
C ARG A 237 18.65 8.30 -15.48
N GLU A 238 19.62 9.06 -15.02
CA GLU A 238 20.12 10.22 -15.74
C GLU A 238 20.95 9.80 -16.97
N GLU A 239 21.86 8.84 -16.79
CA GLU A 239 22.70 8.32 -17.88
C GLU A 239 21.88 7.69 -19.02
N GLN A 240 20.78 7.01 -18.69
CA GLN A 240 19.94 6.31 -19.67
C GLN A 240 18.76 7.14 -20.18
N ARG A 241 18.62 8.41 -19.75
CA ARG A 241 17.44 9.22 -20.07
C ARG A 241 17.24 9.42 -21.57
N GLY A 242 18.32 9.70 -22.30
CA GLY A 242 18.26 10.10 -23.71
C GLY A 242 17.24 11.23 -23.95
N ASP A 243 16.56 11.18 -25.10
CA ASP A 243 15.44 12.10 -25.43
C ASP A 243 14.07 11.60 -24.94
N GLY A 244 14.04 10.43 -24.29
CA GLY A 244 12.82 9.77 -23.83
C GLY A 244 12.36 10.23 -22.44
N PRO A 245 11.16 9.79 -22.00
CA PRO A 245 10.71 10.08 -20.66
C PRO A 245 11.55 9.32 -19.64
N ALA A 246 11.88 9.98 -18.55
CA ALA A 246 12.72 9.41 -17.52
C ALA A 246 12.04 8.23 -16.81
N ALA A 247 12.80 7.17 -16.55
CA ALA A 247 12.32 5.99 -15.83
C ALA A 247 11.79 6.37 -14.44
N TRP A 248 10.65 5.81 -14.03
CA TRP A 248 10.17 5.97 -12.64
C TRP A 248 10.34 4.70 -11.80
N ARG A 249 10.81 3.61 -12.41
CA ARG A 249 11.06 2.32 -11.78
C ARG A 249 12.40 1.79 -12.24
N LEU A 250 13.07 1.02 -11.40
CA LEU A 250 14.34 0.38 -11.72
C LEU A 250 14.23 -0.56 -12.93
N ARG A 251 13.11 -1.29 -13.03
CA ARG A 251 12.84 -2.23 -14.14
C ARG A 251 12.63 -1.57 -15.51
N GLU A 252 12.53 -0.24 -15.56
CA GLU A 252 12.39 0.50 -16.83
C GLU A 252 13.75 0.88 -17.43
N LEU A 253 14.82 0.75 -16.65
CA LEU A 253 16.18 0.95 -17.13
C LEU A 253 16.67 -0.31 -17.84
N THR A 254 17.40 -0.13 -18.94
CA THR A 254 18.10 -1.21 -19.64
C THR A 254 19.13 -1.83 -18.69
N ASP A 255 19.01 -3.14 -18.49
CA ASP A 255 19.79 -3.91 -17.50
C ASP A 255 19.81 -3.30 -16.09
N GLY A 256 18.76 -2.54 -15.74
CA GLY A 256 18.69 -1.74 -14.50
C GLY A 256 19.13 -2.49 -13.24
N PRO A 257 18.56 -3.68 -12.94
CA PRO A 257 18.95 -4.46 -11.76
C PRO A 257 20.45 -4.78 -11.69
N ALA A 258 21.05 -5.18 -12.80
CA ALA A 258 22.47 -5.54 -12.86
C ALA A 258 23.37 -4.30 -12.74
N ARG A 259 23.07 -3.21 -13.46
CA ARG A 259 23.87 -1.98 -13.41
C ARG A 259 23.83 -1.30 -12.04
N VAL A 260 22.64 -1.17 -11.45
CA VAL A 260 22.50 -0.60 -10.10
C VAL A 260 23.22 -1.49 -9.07
N SER A 261 23.06 -2.81 -9.14
CA SER A 261 23.80 -3.73 -8.27
C SER A 261 25.32 -3.55 -8.39
N ALA A 262 25.86 -3.41 -9.60
CA ALA A 262 27.30 -3.23 -9.81
C ALA A 262 27.81 -1.91 -9.19
N ARG A 263 27.07 -0.81 -9.30
CA ARG A 263 27.42 0.46 -8.64
C ARG A 263 27.42 0.34 -7.13
N VAL A 264 26.39 -0.29 -6.56
CA VAL A 264 26.29 -0.51 -5.11
C VAL A 264 27.48 -1.35 -4.63
N ALA A 265 27.81 -2.42 -5.36
CA ALA A 265 28.97 -3.26 -5.08
C ALA A 265 30.27 -2.44 -5.04
N GLY A 266 30.50 -1.61 -6.06
CA GLY A 266 31.68 -0.75 -6.15
C GLY A 266 31.77 0.29 -5.02
N VAL A 267 30.68 1.01 -4.75
CA VAL A 267 30.63 2.06 -3.70
C VAL A 267 30.84 1.49 -2.31
N LEU A 268 30.32 0.28 -2.04
CA LEU A 268 30.37 -0.33 -0.71
C LEU A 268 31.52 -1.33 -0.54
N GLY A 269 32.31 -1.58 -1.58
CA GLY A 269 33.38 -2.58 -1.57
C GLY A 269 32.87 -4.01 -1.37
N LEU A 270 31.69 -4.33 -1.92
CA LEU A 270 31.07 -5.65 -1.79
C LEU A 270 31.38 -6.52 -3.00
N THR A 271 31.59 -7.81 -2.78
CA THR A 271 31.70 -8.81 -3.85
C THR A 271 30.41 -9.63 -3.88
N PRO A 272 29.66 -9.63 -5.01
CA PRO A 272 28.48 -10.48 -5.14
C PRO A 272 28.85 -11.96 -5.01
N VAL A 273 28.04 -12.72 -4.26
CA VAL A 273 28.17 -14.17 -4.17
C VAL A 273 27.33 -14.86 -5.23
N ALA A 274 27.73 -16.07 -5.65
CA ALA A 274 26.90 -16.88 -6.52
C ALA A 274 25.57 -17.21 -5.82
N VAL A 275 24.46 -16.90 -6.48
CA VAL A 275 23.12 -17.17 -5.95
C VAL A 275 22.57 -18.40 -6.67
N PRO A 276 22.14 -19.46 -5.94
CA PRO A 276 21.37 -20.52 -6.56
C PRO A 276 20.04 -19.95 -7.09
N ALA A 277 19.41 -20.64 -8.05
CA ALA A 277 18.09 -20.24 -8.55
C ALA A 277 17.15 -19.99 -7.37
N ALA A 278 16.56 -18.80 -7.31
CA ALA A 278 15.75 -18.39 -6.17
C ALA A 278 14.55 -19.33 -6.01
N VAL A 279 14.43 -19.96 -4.84
CA VAL A 279 13.18 -20.60 -4.45
C VAL A 279 12.18 -19.46 -4.17
N PRO A 280 10.98 -19.48 -4.78
CA PRO A 280 9.94 -18.51 -4.43
C PRO A 280 9.68 -18.61 -2.92
N VAL A 281 9.84 -17.49 -2.22
CA VAL A 281 9.39 -17.40 -0.82
C VAL A 281 7.94 -16.99 -0.85
N GLU A 282 7.07 -17.81 -0.27
CA GLU A 282 5.67 -17.46 -0.10
C GLU A 282 5.57 -16.19 0.75
N ALA A 283 5.05 -15.13 0.14
CA ALA A 283 4.70 -13.93 0.88
C ALA A 283 3.41 -14.21 1.66
N THR A 284 3.38 -13.83 2.94
CA THR A 284 2.19 -13.96 3.77
C THR A 284 0.99 -13.29 3.08
N GLY A 285 -0.07 -14.07 2.88
CA GLY A 285 -1.29 -13.65 2.24
C GLY A 285 -2.21 -12.88 3.18
N ALA A 286 -3.25 -12.28 2.61
CA ALA A 286 -4.25 -11.55 3.39
C ALA A 286 -4.96 -12.46 4.41
N THR A 287 -5.33 -13.66 3.99
CA THR A 287 -6.07 -14.66 4.80
C THR A 287 -5.25 -15.20 5.97
N ASP A 288 -3.93 -15.26 5.83
CA ASP A 288 -3.03 -15.79 6.87
C ASP A 288 -2.94 -14.88 8.09
N LEU A 289 -3.33 -13.62 7.94
CA LEU A 289 -3.23 -12.59 8.97
C LEU A 289 -4.58 -12.00 9.35
N VAL A 290 -5.70 -12.65 9.01
CA VAL A 290 -7.04 -12.25 9.47
C VAL A 290 -7.44 -13.07 10.68
N GLY A 291 -8.02 -12.41 11.68
CA GLY A 291 -8.35 -13.00 12.98
C GLY A 291 -7.21 -12.86 13.98
N VAL A 292 -7.27 -13.67 15.04
CA VAL A 292 -6.23 -13.71 16.08
C VAL A 292 -5.03 -14.51 15.59
N VAL A 293 -3.85 -13.90 15.63
CA VAL A 293 -2.59 -14.45 15.13
C VAL A 293 -1.57 -14.46 16.28
N ALA A 294 -0.91 -15.59 16.51
CA ALA A 294 0.19 -15.67 17.46
C ALA A 294 1.45 -15.01 16.91
N GLN A 295 2.18 -14.27 17.75
CA GLN A 295 3.49 -13.70 17.43
C GLN A 295 4.60 -14.54 18.05
N ALA A 296 5.79 -14.50 17.44
CA ALA A 296 6.92 -15.33 17.85
C ALA A 296 7.46 -15.01 19.26
N ASP A 297 7.18 -13.82 19.78
CA ASP A 297 7.56 -13.35 21.12
C ASP A 297 6.53 -13.72 22.20
N GLY A 298 5.50 -14.51 21.87
CA GLY A 298 4.43 -14.92 22.79
C GLY A 298 3.30 -13.90 22.92
N LEU A 299 3.38 -12.76 22.22
CA LEU A 299 2.25 -11.84 22.05
C LEU A 299 1.29 -12.37 20.98
N ALA A 300 0.20 -11.64 20.78
CA ALA A 300 -0.78 -11.89 19.74
C ALA A 300 -1.10 -10.61 18.97
N ALA A 301 -1.57 -10.78 17.75
CA ALA A 301 -2.09 -9.72 16.91
C ALA A 301 -3.51 -10.06 16.47
N VAL A 302 -4.28 -9.04 16.10
CA VAL A 302 -5.60 -9.21 15.50
C VAL A 302 -5.62 -8.48 14.18
N GLY A 303 -5.74 -9.24 13.09
CA GLY A 303 -5.92 -8.65 11.77
C GLY A 303 -7.38 -8.64 11.34
N ALA A 304 -7.76 -7.57 10.67
CA ALA A 304 -9.10 -7.40 10.12
C ALA A 304 -9.03 -6.79 8.73
N LEU A 305 -9.86 -7.28 7.81
CA LEU A 305 -10.06 -6.63 6.52
C LEU A 305 -10.96 -5.42 6.71
N VAL A 306 -10.60 -4.33 6.03
CA VAL A 306 -11.45 -3.15 5.94
C VAL A 306 -12.26 -3.27 4.66
N PRO A 307 -13.61 -3.36 4.74
CA PRO A 307 -14.45 -3.37 3.54
C PRO A 307 -14.08 -2.27 2.55
N LEU A 308 -13.70 -2.69 1.34
CA LEU A 308 -13.23 -1.82 0.24
C LEU A 308 -12.05 -0.89 0.58
N GLY A 309 -11.37 -1.14 1.69
CA GLY A 309 -10.29 -0.30 2.22
C GLY A 309 -10.75 1.08 2.67
N ARG A 310 -12.02 1.30 3.04
CA ARG A 310 -12.52 2.61 3.48
C ARG A 310 -12.88 2.59 4.97
N LEU A 311 -12.11 3.32 5.78
CA LEU A 311 -12.39 3.51 7.21
C LEU A 311 -13.16 4.80 7.44
N THR A 312 -14.30 4.70 8.12
CA THR A 312 -15.11 5.84 8.56
C THR A 312 -15.92 5.44 9.79
N GLY A 313 -16.53 6.40 10.49
CA GLY A 313 -17.46 6.15 11.60
C GLY A 313 -16.87 5.33 12.75
N VAL A 314 -17.64 4.34 13.22
CA VAL A 314 -17.35 3.51 14.40
C VAL A 314 -16.04 2.74 14.29
N PRO A 315 -15.75 1.95 13.23
CA PRO A 315 -14.50 1.18 13.17
C PRO A 315 -13.26 2.06 13.21
N LEU A 316 -13.33 3.27 12.62
CA LEU A 316 -12.22 4.22 12.72
C LEU A 316 -11.99 4.69 14.17
N ARG A 317 -13.05 4.94 14.95
CA ARG A 317 -12.95 5.30 16.37
C ARG A 317 -12.43 4.16 17.24
N VAL A 318 -12.86 2.92 16.99
CA VAL A 318 -12.39 1.73 17.72
C VAL A 318 -10.87 1.56 17.55
N LEU A 319 -10.37 1.71 16.33
CA LEU A 319 -8.94 1.59 16.03
C LEU A 319 -8.07 2.68 16.67
N GLU A 320 -8.64 3.81 17.11
CA GLU A 320 -7.87 4.83 17.86
C GLU A 320 -7.39 4.34 19.23
N GLY A 321 -7.96 3.24 19.74
CA GLY A 321 -7.53 2.60 20.98
C GLY A 321 -6.31 1.71 20.82
N ALA A 322 -5.82 1.49 19.59
CA ALA A 322 -4.68 0.62 19.34
C ALA A 322 -3.36 1.34 19.64
N ASP A 323 -2.51 0.73 20.46
CA ASP A 323 -1.15 1.21 20.69
C ASP A 323 -0.27 1.01 19.46
N GLN A 324 -0.37 -0.17 18.84
CA GLN A 324 0.32 -0.55 17.62
C GLN A 324 -0.69 -0.96 16.56
N LEU A 325 -0.77 -0.18 15.48
CA LEU A 325 -1.65 -0.42 14.36
C LEU A 325 -0.83 -0.54 13.08
N VAL A 326 -1.09 -1.55 12.26
CA VAL A 326 -0.41 -1.75 10.99
C VAL A 326 -1.42 -1.75 9.86
N VAL A 327 -1.23 -0.89 8.87
CA VAL A 327 -2.01 -0.90 7.62
C VAL A 327 -1.38 -1.90 6.66
N THR A 328 -2.18 -2.79 6.07
CA THR A 328 -1.65 -3.85 5.20
C THR A 328 -1.77 -3.52 3.70
N PRO A 329 -0.96 -4.14 2.82
CA PRO A 329 -1.07 -3.99 1.36
C PRO A 329 -2.37 -4.53 0.76
N TRP A 330 -3.13 -5.34 1.48
CA TRP A 330 -4.42 -5.89 1.04
C TRP A 330 -5.63 -5.14 1.62
N ARG A 331 -5.42 -3.88 2.04
CA ARG A 331 -6.48 -3.00 2.59
C ARG A 331 -7.10 -3.55 3.88
N GLY A 332 -6.28 -4.18 4.71
CA GLY A 332 -6.62 -4.54 6.08
C GLY A 332 -5.85 -3.71 7.10
N VAL A 333 -6.16 -3.95 8.36
CA VAL A 333 -5.44 -3.43 9.52
C VAL A 333 -5.06 -4.57 10.45
N ILE A 334 -3.98 -4.39 11.21
CA ILE A 334 -3.57 -5.31 12.28
C ILE A 334 -3.35 -4.51 13.55
N VAL A 335 -4.02 -4.89 14.64
CA VAL A 335 -3.68 -4.44 15.99
C VAL A 335 -2.67 -5.43 16.53
N ALA A 336 -1.42 -5.01 16.72
CA ALA A 336 -0.30 -5.89 17.02
C ALA A 336 0.14 -5.76 18.49
N ASP A 337 1.00 -6.70 18.90
CA ASP A 337 1.77 -6.65 20.14
C ASP A 337 0.85 -6.67 21.39
N LEU A 338 -0.24 -7.47 21.33
CA LEU A 338 -1.25 -7.62 22.37
C LEU A 338 -0.96 -8.82 23.28
N PRO A 339 -1.35 -8.78 24.56
CA PRO A 339 -1.55 -10.00 25.34
C PRO A 339 -2.58 -10.92 24.66
N PRO A 340 -2.41 -12.26 24.67
CA PRO A 340 -3.33 -13.18 24.01
C PRO A 340 -4.81 -13.03 24.41
N SER A 341 -5.10 -12.75 25.68
CA SER A 341 -6.48 -12.50 26.15
C SER A 341 -7.07 -11.22 25.55
N ALA A 342 -6.28 -10.15 25.48
CA ALA A 342 -6.71 -8.89 24.89
C ALA A 342 -6.93 -9.01 23.38
N ALA A 343 -6.21 -9.91 22.69
CA ALA A 343 -6.43 -10.17 21.27
C ALA A 343 -7.83 -10.73 20.98
N VAL A 344 -8.37 -11.59 21.84
CA VAL A 344 -9.75 -12.08 21.69
C VAL A 344 -10.75 -10.93 21.83
N GLU A 345 -10.60 -10.09 22.85
CA GLU A 345 -11.47 -8.91 23.02
C GLU A 345 -11.38 -7.92 21.86
N TRP A 346 -10.17 -7.72 21.32
CA TRP A 346 -9.98 -6.88 20.14
C TRP A 346 -10.68 -7.47 18.91
N ALA A 347 -10.61 -8.78 18.69
CA ALA A 347 -11.31 -9.43 17.59
C ALA A 347 -12.82 -9.19 17.67
N ASP A 348 -13.42 -9.35 18.86
CA ASP A 348 -14.85 -9.10 19.08
C ASP A 348 -15.21 -7.64 18.84
N ARG A 349 -14.40 -6.69 19.33
CA ARG A 349 -14.64 -5.25 19.12
C ARG A 349 -14.54 -4.86 17.65
N LEU A 350 -13.58 -5.40 16.91
CA LEU A 350 -13.41 -5.13 15.48
C LEU A 350 -14.56 -5.73 14.66
N ALA A 351 -15.00 -6.95 15.00
CA ALA A 351 -16.16 -7.59 14.39
C ALA A 351 -17.44 -6.78 14.63
N ALA A 352 -17.68 -6.38 15.88
CA ALA A 352 -18.84 -5.56 16.26
C ALA A 352 -18.83 -4.18 15.57
N ALA A 353 -17.65 -3.65 15.23
CA ALA A 353 -17.49 -2.42 14.48
C ALA A 353 -17.65 -2.59 12.95
N GLY A 354 -17.92 -3.81 12.47
CA GLY A 354 -18.14 -4.11 11.05
C GLY A 354 -16.87 -4.39 10.25
N LEU A 355 -15.73 -4.63 10.92
CA LEU A 355 -14.52 -5.10 10.26
C LEU A 355 -14.53 -6.62 10.14
N ALA A 356 -13.95 -7.14 9.06
CA ALA A 356 -13.96 -8.57 8.78
C ALA A 356 -12.76 -9.26 9.44
N VAL A 357 -13.02 -9.96 10.55
CA VAL A 357 -12.01 -10.68 11.35
C VAL A 357 -11.99 -12.20 11.07
N ALA A 358 -12.85 -12.69 10.18
CA ALA A 358 -12.87 -14.08 9.76
C ALA A 358 -12.25 -14.23 8.35
N ALA A 359 -11.39 -15.24 8.17
CA ALA A 359 -10.66 -15.45 6.92
C ALA A 359 -11.58 -15.79 5.73
N ASP A 360 -12.73 -16.40 6.00
CA ASP A 360 -13.79 -16.75 5.04
C ASP A 360 -14.82 -15.62 4.84
N SER A 361 -14.57 -14.43 5.39
CA SER A 361 -15.45 -13.28 5.19
C SER A 361 -15.66 -12.99 3.70
N PRO A 362 -16.88 -12.59 3.27
CA PRO A 362 -17.14 -12.17 1.89
C PRO A 362 -16.22 -11.01 1.45
N TRP A 363 -15.71 -10.22 2.39
CA TRP A 363 -14.78 -9.13 2.12
C TRP A 363 -13.36 -9.58 1.77
N SER A 364 -13.00 -10.85 1.99
CA SER A 364 -11.69 -11.40 1.62
C SER A 364 -11.48 -11.43 0.10
N GLY A 365 -12.55 -11.69 -0.66
CA GLY A 365 -12.52 -11.71 -2.11
C GLY A 365 -12.85 -10.37 -2.77
N VAL A 366 -13.53 -9.46 -2.09
CA VAL A 366 -14.13 -8.28 -2.74
C VAL A 366 -13.24 -7.04 -2.65
N THR A 367 -12.94 -6.46 -3.80
CA THR A 367 -12.13 -5.24 -3.91
C THR A 367 -12.71 -4.32 -4.97
N ALA A 368 -12.45 -3.03 -4.89
CA ALA A 368 -12.94 -2.07 -5.88
C ALA A 368 -11.94 -0.93 -6.12
N CYS A 369 -12.00 -0.33 -7.31
CA CYS A 369 -11.33 0.94 -7.55
C CYS A 369 -12.09 2.10 -6.87
N ALA A 370 -11.62 3.35 -7.05
CA ALA A 370 -12.27 4.50 -6.44
C ALA A 370 -13.73 4.71 -6.90
N GLY A 371 -14.04 4.33 -8.14
CA GLY A 371 -15.40 4.48 -8.69
C GLY A 371 -15.84 5.93 -8.83
N ARG A 372 -17.12 6.12 -9.15
CA ARG A 372 -17.81 7.39 -8.87
C ARG A 372 -18.14 7.45 -7.36
N PRO A 373 -18.24 8.66 -6.78
CA PRO A 373 -17.93 9.95 -7.38
C PRO A 373 -16.41 10.24 -7.45
N GLY A 374 -15.55 9.40 -6.86
CA GLY A 374 -14.13 9.72 -6.65
C GLY A 374 -13.20 9.68 -7.88
N CYS A 375 -13.70 9.26 -9.05
CA CYS A 375 -12.93 9.18 -10.28
C CYS A 375 -13.75 9.61 -11.50
N ALA A 376 -13.29 10.66 -12.18
CA ALA A 376 -13.96 11.22 -13.38
C ALA A 376 -14.05 10.22 -14.55
N LYS A 377 -13.14 9.24 -14.58
CA LYS A 377 -13.10 8.20 -15.63
C LYS A 377 -14.07 7.06 -15.37
N SER A 378 -14.67 7.00 -14.18
CA SER A 378 -15.55 5.90 -13.79
C SER A 378 -16.95 6.07 -14.37
N LEU A 379 -17.50 4.98 -14.90
CA LEU A 379 -18.85 4.92 -15.47
C LEU A 379 -19.92 4.53 -14.42
N ALA A 380 -19.51 4.07 -13.24
CA ALA A 380 -20.40 3.63 -12.16
C ALA A 380 -19.83 3.92 -10.76
N ASP A 381 -20.69 3.87 -9.75
CA ASP A 381 -20.29 3.80 -8.34
C ASP A 381 -20.03 2.33 -7.97
N VAL A 382 -18.86 1.86 -8.38
CA VAL A 382 -18.48 0.45 -8.22
C VAL A 382 -18.31 0.03 -6.77
N ARG A 383 -18.18 0.97 -5.83
CA ARG A 383 -18.05 0.66 -4.40
C ARG A 383 -19.43 0.44 -3.76
N ALA A 384 -20.41 1.27 -4.12
CA ALA A 384 -21.79 1.02 -3.75
C ALA A 384 -22.26 -0.33 -4.30
N ASP A 385 -21.98 -0.60 -5.58
CA ASP A 385 -22.34 -1.87 -6.23
C ASP A 385 -21.64 -3.07 -5.58
N ALA A 386 -20.33 -2.99 -5.36
CA ALA A 386 -19.58 -4.03 -4.65
C ALA A 386 -20.17 -4.32 -3.26
N THR A 387 -20.54 -3.27 -2.51
CA THR A 387 -21.13 -3.40 -1.17
C THR A 387 -22.49 -4.09 -1.22
N ALA A 388 -23.36 -3.72 -2.16
CA ALA A 388 -24.67 -4.33 -2.32
C ALA A 388 -24.59 -5.83 -2.65
N THR A 389 -23.51 -6.24 -3.33
CA THR A 389 -23.32 -7.63 -3.79
C THR A 389 -22.39 -8.48 -2.94
N ALA A 390 -21.64 -7.90 -1.99
CA ALA A 390 -20.55 -8.61 -1.29
C ALA A 390 -21.00 -9.92 -0.64
N ARG A 391 -22.23 -9.96 -0.11
CA ARG A 391 -22.84 -11.16 0.52
C ARG A 391 -23.18 -12.31 -0.44
N PHE A 392 -23.05 -12.10 -1.75
CA PHE A 392 -23.35 -13.09 -2.80
C PHE A 392 -22.09 -13.54 -3.55
N VAL A 393 -20.91 -13.11 -3.10
CA VAL A 393 -19.64 -13.45 -3.73
C VAL A 393 -19.09 -14.71 -3.10
N ASP A 394 -19.22 -15.83 -3.83
CA ASP A 394 -18.61 -17.11 -3.48
C ASP A 394 -17.58 -17.50 -4.56
N GLY A 395 -16.43 -18.02 -4.15
CA GLY A 395 -15.39 -18.51 -5.05
C GLY A 395 -14.22 -17.54 -5.26
N LEU A 396 -13.87 -17.24 -6.52
CA LEU A 396 -12.70 -16.41 -6.83
C LEU A 396 -12.87 -14.97 -6.32
N PRO A 397 -11.77 -14.30 -5.91
CA PRO A 397 -11.81 -12.87 -5.58
C PRO A 397 -12.42 -12.05 -6.70
N VAL A 398 -13.22 -11.03 -6.37
CA VAL A 398 -13.90 -10.14 -7.32
C VAL A 398 -13.32 -8.73 -7.20
N HIS A 399 -12.92 -8.15 -8.35
CA HIS A 399 -12.47 -6.77 -8.45
C HIS A 399 -13.44 -5.94 -9.29
N TRP A 400 -14.10 -4.98 -8.63
CA TRP A 400 -15.03 -4.05 -9.24
C TRP A 400 -14.30 -2.83 -9.79
N VAL A 401 -14.42 -2.58 -11.09
CA VAL A 401 -13.70 -1.50 -11.78
C VAL A 401 -14.64 -0.59 -12.55
N GLY A 402 -14.45 0.71 -12.36
CA GLY A 402 -15.30 1.72 -12.98
C GLY A 402 -14.99 2.01 -14.45
N CYS A 403 -13.86 1.53 -14.97
CA CYS A 403 -13.45 1.69 -16.37
C CYS A 403 -12.33 0.73 -16.75
N ALA A 404 -12.00 0.69 -18.04
CA ALA A 404 -10.99 -0.17 -18.65
C ALA A 404 -9.60 -0.13 -17.99
N ARG A 405 -9.26 0.94 -17.26
CA ARG A 405 -7.96 1.10 -16.59
C ARG A 405 -7.75 0.12 -15.42
N ALA A 406 -8.82 -0.44 -14.85
CA ALA A 406 -8.75 -1.44 -13.78
C ALA A 406 -7.82 -1.07 -12.61
N CYS A 407 -7.93 0.18 -12.12
CA CYS A 407 -7.03 0.69 -11.10
C CYS A 407 -7.13 -0.14 -9.80
N GLY A 408 -6.01 -0.74 -9.39
CA GLY A 408 -5.93 -1.47 -8.12
C GLY A 408 -6.31 -2.95 -8.22
N SER A 409 -6.37 -3.50 -9.44
CA SER A 409 -6.55 -4.93 -9.67
C SER A 409 -5.55 -5.78 -8.87
N PRO A 410 -6.02 -6.88 -8.27
CA PRO A 410 -5.14 -7.90 -7.71
C PRO A 410 -4.20 -8.48 -8.78
N SER A 411 -3.01 -8.90 -8.35
CA SER A 411 -2.02 -9.53 -9.24
C SER A 411 -2.30 -11.00 -9.53
N GLY A 412 -3.08 -11.67 -8.69
CA GLY A 412 -3.45 -13.09 -8.85
C GLY A 412 -4.81 -13.28 -9.55
N PRO A 413 -5.25 -14.53 -9.70
CA PRO A 413 -6.54 -14.86 -10.32
C PRO A 413 -7.71 -14.19 -9.60
N HIS A 414 -8.58 -13.52 -10.38
CA HIS A 414 -9.77 -12.84 -9.88
C HIS A 414 -10.81 -12.68 -10.98
N VAL A 415 -12.07 -12.50 -10.60
CA VAL A 415 -13.14 -12.04 -11.48
C VAL A 415 -13.10 -10.52 -11.54
N ARG A 416 -12.99 -9.96 -12.74
CA ARG A 416 -13.09 -8.53 -12.98
C ARG A 416 -14.53 -8.21 -13.36
N VAL A 417 -15.13 -7.25 -12.65
CA VAL A 417 -16.46 -6.71 -12.91
C VAL A 417 -16.30 -5.27 -13.37
N GLU A 418 -16.34 -5.04 -14.68
CA GLU A 418 -16.07 -3.74 -15.29
C GLU A 418 -17.33 -3.01 -15.69
N ALA A 419 -17.50 -1.78 -15.18
CA ALA A 419 -18.57 -0.90 -15.61
C ALA A 419 -18.37 -0.48 -17.07
N THR A 420 -19.39 -0.70 -17.88
CA THR A 420 -19.52 -0.22 -19.26
C THR A 420 -20.68 0.78 -19.37
N THR A 421 -20.92 1.30 -20.57
CA THR A 421 -22.09 2.14 -20.86
C THR A 421 -23.41 1.38 -20.65
N ASP A 422 -23.42 0.07 -20.87
CA ASP A 422 -24.63 -0.75 -20.94
C ASP A 422 -24.84 -1.66 -19.72
N GLY A 423 -23.92 -1.64 -18.76
CA GLY A 423 -23.96 -2.58 -17.64
C GLY A 423 -22.59 -2.86 -17.03
N TYR A 424 -22.40 -4.12 -16.66
CA TYR A 424 -21.15 -4.67 -16.21
C TYR A 424 -20.70 -5.83 -17.12
N LEU A 425 -19.44 -5.77 -17.55
CA LEU A 425 -18.75 -6.90 -18.17
C LEU A 425 -18.08 -7.72 -17.06
N VAL A 426 -18.40 -9.01 -17.00
CA VAL A 426 -17.79 -9.93 -16.03
C VAL A 426 -16.84 -10.88 -16.75
N ALA A 427 -15.57 -10.86 -16.36
CA ALA A 427 -14.53 -11.69 -16.96
C ALA A 427 -13.58 -12.27 -15.91
N ARG A 428 -13.19 -13.52 -16.07
CA ARG A 428 -12.11 -14.12 -15.28
C ARG A 428 -10.76 -13.59 -15.77
N THR A 429 -9.91 -13.17 -14.85
CA THR A 429 -8.54 -12.73 -15.09
C THR A 429 -7.62 -13.64 -14.30
N ASP A 430 -6.63 -14.27 -14.92
CA ASP A 430 -5.69 -15.16 -14.20
C ASP A 430 -4.61 -14.39 -13.40
N GLY A 431 -4.71 -13.06 -13.37
CA GLY A 431 -3.68 -12.17 -12.84
C GLY A 431 -2.57 -11.90 -13.85
N ASP A 432 -1.65 -10.99 -13.53
CA ASP A 432 -0.46 -10.74 -14.35
C ASP A 432 0.46 -11.98 -14.29
N ARG A 433 0.23 -12.99 -15.15
CA ARG A 433 1.37 -13.53 -15.89
C ARG A 433 1.89 -12.37 -16.74
N ALA A 434 3.20 -12.20 -16.83
CA ALA A 434 3.78 -11.34 -17.86
C ALA A 434 3.00 -11.58 -19.17
N GLY A 435 2.34 -10.52 -19.65
CA GLY A 435 1.12 -10.66 -20.47
C GLY A 435 1.29 -11.56 -21.71
N PRO A 436 0.19 -12.16 -22.20
CA PRO A 436 0.22 -12.93 -23.44
C PRO A 436 0.67 -12.05 -24.60
N ALA A 437 1.73 -12.50 -25.29
CA ALA A 437 1.94 -12.17 -26.69
C ALA A 437 0.75 -12.68 -27.52
N ASP A 438 0.40 -11.89 -28.54
CA ASP A 438 -0.41 -12.23 -29.71
C ASP A 438 -1.83 -12.78 -29.51
N LEU A 439 -2.81 -11.99 -29.96
CA LEU A 439 -3.88 -12.52 -30.80
C LEU A 439 -4.02 -11.66 -32.07
N PRO A 440 -4.33 -12.26 -33.23
CA PRO A 440 -4.09 -11.68 -34.54
C PRO A 440 -5.25 -10.81 -35.06
N GLY A 441 -4.87 -9.78 -35.82
CA GLY A 441 -5.63 -9.08 -36.85
C GLY A 441 -7.17 -9.06 -36.79
N MET A 442 -7.73 -7.90 -36.42
CA MET A 442 -8.93 -7.40 -37.07
C MET A 442 -8.63 -6.02 -37.65
N THR A 443 -8.82 -5.94 -38.96
CA THR A 443 -8.52 -4.83 -39.85
C THR A 443 -9.19 -3.53 -39.44
N SER A 444 -8.42 -2.46 -39.39
CA SER A 444 -8.89 -1.08 -39.34
C SER A 444 -9.80 -0.80 -40.55
N ALA A 445 -11.07 -0.53 -40.29
CA ALA A 445 -11.93 0.17 -41.24
C ALA A 445 -12.13 1.59 -40.71
N GLU A 446 -11.68 2.55 -41.53
CA GLU A 446 -11.91 3.99 -41.39
C GLU A 446 -13.34 4.35 -41.00
N SER A 447 -13.47 5.36 -40.15
CA SER A 447 -14.68 6.16 -40.04
C SER A 447 -14.31 7.58 -39.64
N ASP A 448 -13.79 8.28 -40.64
CA ASP A 448 -13.86 9.72 -40.77
C ASP A 448 -15.33 10.15 -40.80
N ARG A 449 -15.78 10.96 -39.83
CA ARG A 449 -17.03 11.74 -39.93
C ARG A 449 -16.88 13.10 -39.27
N THR A 450 -16.54 14.03 -40.15
CA THR A 450 -16.73 15.46 -40.13
C THR A 450 -18.15 15.85 -39.69
N GLY A 451 -18.26 16.83 -38.78
CA GLY A 451 -19.52 17.51 -38.45
C GLY A 451 -19.90 18.58 -39.48
N PRO A 452 -21.19 18.98 -39.58
CA PRO A 452 -21.67 19.79 -40.69
C PRO A 452 -21.40 21.29 -40.52
N ALA A 453 -21.25 21.93 -41.68
CA ALA A 453 -20.93 23.32 -41.93
C ALA A 453 -22.00 24.33 -41.48
N ARG A 454 -21.55 25.57 -41.23
CA ARG A 454 -22.37 26.80 -41.30
C ARG A 454 -21.69 27.77 -42.28
N PRO A 455 -22.45 28.50 -43.13
CA PRO A 455 -21.90 29.14 -44.32
C PRO A 455 -21.32 30.53 -44.07
N SER A 456 -20.32 30.84 -44.88
CA SER A 456 -19.56 32.08 -44.98
C SER A 456 -20.38 33.23 -45.58
N GLN A 457 -20.10 34.46 -45.14
CA GLN A 457 -20.21 35.64 -45.99
C GLN A 457 -18.89 36.41 -45.99
N THR A 458 -18.38 36.54 -47.21
CA THR A 458 -17.42 37.48 -47.82
C THR A 458 -17.60 38.92 -47.30
N THR A 459 -16.60 39.80 -47.18
CA THR A 459 -15.69 40.30 -48.22
C THR A 459 -14.49 41.07 -47.64
N SER A 460 -13.31 40.83 -48.24
CA SER A 460 -12.34 41.79 -48.81
C SER A 460 -11.61 42.86 -48.00
N ALA A 461 -10.27 42.82 -48.18
CA ALA A 461 -9.30 43.91 -48.36
C ALA A 461 -8.92 44.71 -47.09
N GLU A 462 -7.67 45.13 -46.84
CA GLU A 462 -6.47 45.22 -47.67
C GLU A 462 -5.22 45.43 -46.78
N SER A 463 -4.08 44.92 -47.28
CA SER A 463 -2.72 45.50 -47.29
C SER A 463 -1.95 45.98 -46.03
N GLY A 464 -0.67 45.56 -45.99
CA GLY A 464 0.49 46.33 -45.47
C GLY A 464 1.23 45.67 -44.30
N ARG A 465 2.33 44.92 -44.52
CA ARG A 465 3.76 45.33 -44.42
C ARG A 465 4.10 45.99 -43.06
N THR A 466 5.14 45.65 -42.28
CA THR A 466 6.49 45.09 -42.53
C THR A 466 7.21 44.96 -41.17
N GLY A 467 7.99 43.89 -40.98
CA GLY A 467 9.37 43.92 -40.45
C GLY A 467 9.68 44.29 -38.97
N PRO A 468 10.88 43.93 -38.48
CA PRO A 468 11.10 43.49 -37.10
C PRO A 468 12.09 44.37 -36.30
N ALA A 469 12.28 44.08 -35.00
CA ALA A 469 13.60 43.89 -34.35
C ALA A 469 13.56 44.08 -32.82
N ARG A 470 14.34 43.22 -32.14
CA ARG A 470 14.85 43.34 -30.78
C ARG A 470 16.04 44.34 -30.77
N PRO A 471 16.48 44.89 -29.63
CA PRO A 471 17.59 44.26 -28.91
C PRO A 471 17.55 44.45 -27.37
N SER A 472 18.68 44.14 -26.75
CA SER A 472 18.90 43.53 -25.43
C SER A 472 19.69 44.44 -24.47
N GLN A 473 19.85 43.95 -23.21
CA GLN A 473 20.91 44.28 -22.21
C GLN A 473 20.70 45.58 -21.39
N THR A 474 21.12 45.74 -20.11
CA THR A 474 22.18 45.13 -19.30
C THR A 474 22.07 45.52 -17.80
N THR A 475 22.35 44.56 -16.90
CA THR A 475 23.25 44.56 -15.69
C THR A 475 23.19 45.52 -14.47
N SER A 476 23.63 44.91 -13.34
CA SER A 476 24.30 45.41 -12.11
C SER A 476 23.37 45.64 -10.89
N ALA A 477 23.40 44.87 -9.79
CA ALA A 477 24.45 44.52 -8.80
C ALA A 477 24.96 45.71 -7.95
N GLU A 478 24.66 45.73 -6.64
CA GLU A 478 25.66 45.79 -5.54
C GLU A 478 25.02 45.63 -4.13
N SER A 479 25.88 45.27 -3.19
CA SER A 479 25.73 44.69 -1.85
C SER A 479 25.73 45.67 -0.66
N GLY A 480 25.35 45.20 0.55
CA GLY A 480 26.00 45.64 1.81
C GLY A 480 25.20 45.57 3.13
N ARG A 481 25.58 44.60 4.01
CA ARG A 481 25.78 44.61 5.50
C ARG A 481 24.79 45.39 6.42
N THR A 482 24.32 44.94 7.60
CA THR A 482 24.95 44.39 8.85
C THR A 482 23.83 44.02 9.86
N GLY A 483 24.01 43.03 10.77
CA GLY A 483 23.08 42.68 11.88
C GLY A 483 23.40 43.40 13.22
N PRO A 484 23.11 42.85 14.41
CA PRO A 484 21.86 42.26 14.95
C PRO A 484 21.44 42.88 16.33
N ALA A 485 20.22 42.62 16.85
CA ALA A 485 19.89 42.81 18.27
C ALA A 485 18.69 41.95 18.74
N ARG A 486 18.78 41.45 19.98
CA ARG A 486 17.80 40.67 20.77
C ARG A 486 17.67 41.38 22.15
N PRO A 487 16.89 40.86 23.13
CA PRO A 487 15.46 40.97 23.38
C PRO A 487 15.13 41.90 24.58
N SER A 488 13.83 42.08 24.90
CA SER A 488 13.39 42.58 26.22
C SER A 488 12.26 41.73 26.80
N GLN A 489 12.47 41.31 28.06
CA GLN A 489 11.49 40.75 29.00
C GLN A 489 10.98 41.87 29.91
N THR A 490 9.75 41.76 30.39
CA THR A 490 9.20 42.33 31.65
C THR A 490 7.94 41.51 31.96
N THR A 491 7.90 40.60 32.93
CA THR A 491 7.79 40.70 34.42
C THR A 491 6.47 41.24 34.97
N GLY A 492 5.89 40.50 35.93
CA GLY A 492 4.75 40.83 36.80
C GLY A 492 3.63 39.77 36.68
N ALA A 493 3.52 38.69 37.46
CA ALA A 493 3.54 38.45 38.92
C ALA A 493 2.28 38.91 39.68
N GLU A 494 1.83 38.01 40.58
CA GLU A 494 0.81 38.10 41.65
C GLU A 494 -0.62 37.61 41.29
N SER A 495 -1.04 36.43 41.81
CA SER A 495 -1.64 36.13 43.13
C SER A 495 -3.14 36.53 43.17
N GLY A 496 -4.12 35.80 43.69
CA GLY A 496 -4.26 34.57 44.46
C GLY A 496 -5.76 34.42 44.85
N ARG A 497 -6.09 33.37 45.63
CA ARG A 497 -7.40 32.96 46.21
C ARG A 497 -8.36 32.24 45.25
N SER A 498 -8.72 30.97 45.46
CA SER A 498 -9.32 30.25 46.61
C SER A 498 -10.82 30.54 46.78
N GLY A 499 -11.64 29.48 46.66
CA GLY A 499 -12.88 29.39 47.43
C GLY A 499 -14.14 28.83 46.75
N LEU A 500 -14.45 27.58 47.11
CA LEU A 500 -15.78 27.04 47.47
C LEU A 500 -16.89 26.72 46.42
N VAL A 501 -17.25 25.43 46.46
CA VAL A 501 -18.59 24.81 46.71
C VAL A 501 -19.73 25.00 45.69
N GLY A 502 -20.30 23.85 45.29
CA GLY A 502 -21.65 23.77 44.73
C GLY A 502 -22.01 22.36 44.24
N ALA A 503 -22.38 21.48 45.16
CA ALA A 503 -23.08 20.22 44.86
C ALA A 503 -24.59 20.47 44.83
N SER A 504 -25.30 19.84 43.87
CA SER A 504 -26.73 19.43 43.85
C SER A 504 -27.00 18.95 42.40
N GLY A 505 -27.56 17.78 42.07
CA GLY A 505 -28.46 16.88 42.80
C GLY A 505 -29.90 17.10 42.35
N ILE A 506 -30.38 16.33 41.36
CA ILE A 506 -31.80 15.98 41.04
C ILE A 506 -31.78 14.91 39.91
N SER A 507 -32.04 13.60 40.15
CA SER A 507 -33.36 12.90 40.11
C SER A 507 -34.24 13.37 38.94
N GLY A 508 -34.66 12.57 37.95
CA GLY A 508 -35.19 11.21 37.98
C GLY A 508 -36.64 11.28 37.46
N ALA A 509 -36.97 10.59 36.35
CA ALA A 509 -38.35 10.32 35.93
C ALA A 509 -38.40 9.20 34.88
N GLU A 510 -38.94 8.05 35.31
CA GLU A 510 -39.53 7.00 34.48
C GLU A 510 -40.89 7.45 33.91
N GLY A 511 -41.38 6.81 32.84
CA GLY A 511 -42.76 7.00 32.37
C GLY A 511 -43.07 6.46 30.96
N ASP A 512 -43.37 5.16 30.91
CA ASP A 512 -44.39 4.45 30.11
C ASP A 512 -44.93 4.97 28.76
N GLY A 513 -44.75 4.12 27.72
CA GLY A 513 -45.81 3.28 27.14
C GLY A 513 -47.13 3.88 26.61
N SER A 514 -47.31 3.83 25.28
CA SER A 514 -48.55 3.54 24.49
C SER A 514 -48.30 4.04 23.05
N GLY A 515 -48.26 3.24 21.99
CA GLY A 515 -49.31 2.37 21.48
C GLY A 515 -50.26 3.18 20.58
N LEU A 516 -50.22 2.98 19.24
CA LEU A 516 -51.37 2.92 18.31
C LEU A 516 -50.96 3.00 16.82
N VAL A 517 -51.38 1.94 16.09
CA VAL A 517 -51.93 1.90 14.72
C VAL A 517 -50.99 2.18 13.53
N GLY A 518 -50.69 1.10 12.80
CA GLY A 518 -50.23 1.18 11.40
C GLY A 518 -51.39 1.25 10.41
N PRO A 519 -51.08 1.40 9.11
CA PRO A 519 -51.88 0.82 8.06
C PRO A 519 -51.11 -0.23 7.25
N SER A 520 -51.88 -1.24 6.87
CA SER A 520 -51.55 -2.41 6.08
C SER A 520 -51.26 -2.10 4.61
N THR A 521 -50.29 -2.84 4.06
CA THR A 521 -50.18 -3.38 2.68
C THR A 521 -50.21 -2.44 1.48
N ALA A 522 -49.04 -2.33 0.83
CA ALA A 522 -48.92 -2.46 -0.63
C ALA A 522 -47.60 -3.19 -0.93
N GLY A 523 -47.70 -4.36 -1.56
CA GLY A 523 -46.55 -5.20 -1.88
C GLY A 523 -45.64 -4.54 -2.92
N ALA A 524 -44.35 -4.51 -2.62
CA ALA A 524 -43.30 -4.29 -3.60
C ALA A 524 -42.35 -5.49 -3.51
N GLY A 525 -42.38 -6.33 -4.54
CA GLY A 525 -41.53 -7.51 -4.65
C GLY A 525 -40.05 -7.17 -4.56
N SER A 526 -39.30 -8.04 -3.90
CA SER A 526 -37.84 -8.05 -3.90
C SER A 526 -37.31 -8.02 -5.34
N PRO A 527 -36.30 -7.20 -5.69
CA PRO A 527 -35.70 -7.29 -7.00
C PRO A 527 -34.91 -8.60 -7.09
N ARG A 528 -35.45 -9.58 -7.82
CA ARG A 528 -34.67 -10.70 -8.33
C ARG A 528 -33.81 -10.18 -9.48
N ILE A 529 -32.54 -10.57 -9.50
CA ILE A 529 -31.70 -10.45 -10.69
C ILE A 529 -32.34 -11.35 -11.76
N SER A 530 -33.11 -10.76 -12.68
CA SER A 530 -33.74 -11.47 -13.79
C SER A 530 -33.13 -10.97 -15.09
N GLU A 531 -32.30 -11.82 -15.69
CA GLU A 531 -31.73 -11.85 -17.05
C GLU A 531 -30.20 -11.92 -17.04
N VAL A 532 -29.67 -13.13 -16.80
CA VAL A 532 -28.32 -13.53 -17.22
C VAL A 532 -28.46 -14.18 -18.60
N GLY A 533 -28.11 -13.45 -19.66
CA GLY A 533 -27.95 -14.04 -20.98
C GLY A 533 -26.62 -14.77 -21.05
N ALA A 534 -26.64 -16.11 -20.96
CA ALA A 534 -25.45 -16.94 -21.15
C ALA A 534 -25.19 -17.12 -22.65
N ALA A 535 -24.05 -16.64 -23.15
CA ALA A 535 -23.51 -17.04 -24.44
C ALA A 535 -22.18 -17.74 -24.21
N VAL A 536 -22.18 -19.07 -24.33
CA VAL A 536 -20.96 -19.89 -24.27
C VAL A 536 -20.37 -19.94 -25.68
N THR A 537 -19.18 -19.36 -25.85
CA THR A 537 -18.29 -19.70 -26.97
C THR A 537 -16.85 -19.70 -26.47
N GLY A 538 -16.18 -20.83 -26.63
CA GLY A 538 -14.88 -21.12 -26.04
C GLY A 538 -13.73 -20.23 -26.52
N LEU A 539 -12.69 -20.26 -25.68
CA LEU A 539 -11.38 -19.60 -25.80
C LEU A 539 -11.43 -18.07 -25.72
N GLY A 540 -11.41 -17.56 -24.47
CA GLY A 540 -11.30 -16.13 -24.12
C GLY A 540 -12.52 -15.55 -23.40
N GLU A 541 -13.25 -16.38 -22.64
CA GLU A 541 -14.66 -16.20 -22.24
C GLU A 541 -15.00 -14.90 -21.49
N ILE A 542 -15.85 -14.08 -22.14
CA ILE A 542 -16.81 -13.18 -21.48
C ILE A 542 -17.82 -14.07 -20.75
N VAL A 543 -17.96 -13.92 -19.44
CA VAL A 543 -18.78 -14.84 -18.62
C VAL A 543 -20.23 -14.36 -18.50
N ALA A 544 -20.47 -13.04 -18.51
CA ALA A 544 -21.82 -12.46 -18.57
C ALA A 544 -21.78 -10.94 -18.83
N VAL A 545 -22.89 -10.42 -19.38
CA VAL A 545 -23.25 -8.99 -19.32
C VAL A 545 -24.40 -8.85 -18.34
N ALA A 546 -24.19 -8.13 -17.23
CA ALA A 546 -25.23 -7.83 -16.26
C ALA A 546 -25.77 -6.41 -16.51
N ARG A 547 -27.10 -6.27 -16.63
CA ARG A 547 -27.75 -4.95 -16.74
C ARG A 547 -27.77 -4.26 -15.37
N ARG A 548 -27.63 -2.94 -15.36
CA ARG A 548 -27.78 -2.14 -14.13
C ARG A 548 -29.24 -2.18 -13.66
N PRO A 549 -29.49 -2.25 -12.34
CA PRO A 549 -30.82 -2.01 -11.80
C PRO A 549 -31.32 -0.59 -12.09
#